data_AF-A0A916T787-F1
#
_entry.id   AF-A0A916T787-F1
#
_cell.length_a   1.000
_cell.length_b   1.000
_cell.length_c   1.000
_cell.angle_alpha   90.00
_cell.angle_beta   90.00
_cell.angle_gamma   90.00
#
_symmetry.space_group_name_H-M   'P 1'
#
loop_
_entity.id
_entity.type
_entity.pdbx_description
1 polymer ?
#
loop_
_entity_poly.entity_id
_entity_poly.type
_entity_poly.pdbx_seq_one_letter_code
_entity_poly.pdbx_strand_id
1 'polypeptide(L)' 'MGIFDEDGHMPANNPKPVQVGEDLSQLSEADLKERIAQLQREIERTEATLSERSKIRDAAKALFAENNVK' A
#
# COMPACT_ATOMS: atom_id res chain seq x y z
N MET A 1 22.37 25.17 37.21
CA MET A 1 21.90 24.93 35.83
C MET A 1 21.12 23.63 35.86
N GLY A 2 19.79 23.72 35.78
CA GLY A 2 18.89 22.57 35.89
C GLY A 2 18.88 21.77 34.59
N ILE A 3 19.18 20.49 34.71
CA ILE A 3 19.26 19.45 33.66
C ILE A 3 17.85 18.98 33.21
N PHE A 4 16.89 19.89 33.09
CA PHE A 4 15.51 19.57 32.72
C PHE A 4 15.12 20.05 31.32
N ASP A 5 16.11 20.30 30.45
CA ASP A 5 15.93 20.57 29.02
C ASP A 5 16.42 19.37 28.22
N GLU A 6 15.64 18.29 28.18
CA GLU A 6 15.72 17.36 27.05
C GLU A 6 14.31 16.89 26.74
N ASP A 7 13.66 17.72 25.92
CA ASP A 7 12.40 17.46 25.26
C ASP A 7 12.24 15.98 24.94
N GLY A 8 11.22 15.37 25.56
CA GLY A 8 10.78 14.01 25.30
C GLY A 8 10.26 13.87 23.88
N HIS A 9 11.14 13.91 22.90
CA HIS A 9 10.91 13.45 21.54
C HIS A 9 10.79 11.93 21.61
N MET A 10 9.64 11.43 22.05
CA MET A 10 9.29 10.04 21.80
C MET A 10 9.37 9.85 20.29
N PRO A 11 10.20 8.93 19.78
CA PRO A 11 10.25 8.67 18.35
C PRO A 11 8.83 8.32 17.91
N ALA A 12 8.34 9.00 16.87
CA ALA A 12 7.04 8.69 16.28
C ALA A 12 7.07 7.19 15.93
N ASN A 13 6.28 6.40 16.66
CA ASN A 13 6.05 4.99 16.35
C ASN A 13 5.25 4.94 15.06
N ASN A 14 5.92 5.16 13.93
CA ASN A 14 5.35 4.86 12.65
C ASN A 14 5.19 3.35 12.61
N PRO A 15 3.95 2.82 12.59
CA PRO A 15 3.75 1.39 12.51
C PRO A 15 4.46 0.90 11.26
N LYS A 16 5.33 -0.10 11.41
CA LYS A 16 6.03 -0.70 10.28
C LYS A 16 4.97 -1.23 9.31
N PRO A 17 5.09 -0.96 8.00
CA PRO A 17 4.15 -1.51 7.02
C PRO A 17 4.24 -3.04 7.05
N VAL A 18 3.07 -3.68 6.98
CA VAL A 18 2.93 -5.13 6.91
C VAL A 18 3.70 -5.70 5.71
N GLN A 19 4.62 -6.65 5.95
CA GLN A 19 5.40 -7.30 4.88
C GLN A 19 4.93 -8.75 4.63
N VAL A 20 4.76 -9.12 3.36
CA VAL A 20 4.38 -10.50 3.01
C VAL A 20 5.50 -11.47 3.42
N GLY A 21 5.13 -12.57 4.09
CA GLY A 21 6.06 -13.61 4.52
C GLY A 21 6.70 -13.40 5.90
N GLU A 22 6.29 -12.39 6.67
CA GLU A 22 6.70 -12.25 8.07
C GLU A 22 6.19 -13.42 8.93
N ASP A 23 6.97 -13.77 9.95
CA ASP A 23 6.54 -14.74 10.96
C ASP A 23 5.34 -14.21 11.74
N LEU A 24 4.30 -15.05 11.84
CA LEU A 24 3.03 -14.72 12.49
C LEU A 24 2.92 -15.31 13.89
N SER A 25 3.90 -16.11 14.32
CA SER A 25 3.84 -16.92 15.55
C SER A 25 3.69 -16.09 16.83
N GLN A 26 4.04 -14.81 16.80
CA GLN A 26 3.98 -13.89 17.94
C GLN A 26 2.80 -12.90 17.88
N LEU A 27 1.95 -12.98 16.84
CA LEU A 27 0.84 -12.05 16.66
C LEU A 27 -0.42 -12.54 17.36
N SER A 28 -1.15 -11.62 18.00
CA SER A 28 -2.47 -11.93 18.56
C SER A 28 -3.54 -12.01 17.46
N GLU A 29 -4.73 -12.53 17.78
CA GLU A 29 -5.86 -12.55 16.83
C GLU A 29 -6.24 -11.14 16.37
N ALA A 30 -6.15 -10.14 17.25
CA ALA A 30 -6.42 -8.74 16.91
C ALA A 30 -5.39 -8.19 15.92
N ASP A 31 -4.10 -8.46 16.17
CA ASP A 31 -3.01 -8.05 15.28
C ASP A 31 -3.15 -8.69 13.90
N LEU A 32 -3.55 -9.98 13.85
CA LEU A 32 -3.81 -10.69 12.60
C LEU A 32 -4.98 -10.09 11.83
N LYS A 33 -6.07 -9.70 12.51
CA LYS A 33 -7.21 -9.01 11.88
C LYS A 33 -6.81 -7.66 11.30
N GLU A 34 -6.06 -6.87 12.05
CA GLU A 34 -5.56 -5.58 11.57
C GLU A 34 -4.64 -5.75 10.37
N ARG A 35 -3.71 -6.72 10.43
CA ARG A 35 -2.82 -7.08 9.34
C ARG A 35 -3.58 -7.46 8.07
N ILE A 36 -4.62 -8.30 8.19
CA ILE A 36 -5.47 -8.68 7.05
C ILE A 36 -6.13 -7.44 6.43
N ALA A 37 -6.70 -6.55 7.25
CA ALA A 37 -7.35 -5.34 6.75
C ALA A 37 -6.36 -4.43 6.01
N GLN A 38 -5.12 -4.30 6.50
CA GLN A 38 -4.08 -3.54 5.82
C GLN A 38 -3.74 -4.19 4.46
N LEU A 39 -3.49 -5.49 4.41
CA LEU A 39 -3.18 -6.21 3.17
C LEU A 39 -4.31 -6.12 2.13
N GLN A 40 -5.57 -6.21 2.56
CA GLN A 40 -6.72 -6.07 1.67
C GLN A 40 -6.77 -4.68 1.01
N ARG A 41 -6.53 -3.60 1.76
CA ARG A 41 -6.44 -2.25 1.20
C ARG A 41 -5.31 -2.13 0.18
N GLU A 42 -4.17 -2.77 0.44
CA GLU A 42 -3.04 -2.79 -0.49
C GLU A 42 -3.38 -3.54 -1.80
N ILE A 43 -4.15 -4.63 -1.70
CA ILE A 43 -4.68 -5.37 -2.86
C ILE A 43 -5.62 -4.46 -3.66
N GLU A 44 -6.62 -3.85 -3.03
CA GLU A 44 -7.58 -2.96 -3.68
C GLU A 44 -6.88 -1.80 -4.41
N ARG A 45 -5.88 -1.17 -3.78
CA ARG A 45 -5.09 -0.11 -4.40
C ARG A 45 -4.34 -0.61 -5.64
N THR A 46 -3.78 -1.82 -5.56
CA THR A 46 -3.05 -2.46 -6.67
C THR A 46 -3.98 -2.76 -7.83
N GLU A 47 -5.16 -3.32 -7.56
CA GLU A 47 -6.19 -3.61 -8.56
C GLU A 47 -6.72 -2.35 -9.23
N ALA A 48 -6.98 -1.28 -8.46
CA ALA A 48 -7.40 0.01 -9.00
C ALA A 48 -6.35 0.59 -9.96
N THR A 49 -5.07 0.55 -9.55
CA THR A 49 -3.95 1.02 -10.38
C THR A 49 -3.81 0.20 -11.66
N LEU A 50 -3.98 -1.13 -11.58
CA LEU A 50 -3.94 -2.02 -12.74
C LEU A 50 -5.11 -1.72 -13.71
N SER A 51 -6.30 -1.50 -13.18
CA SER A 51 -7.49 -1.18 -13.96
C SER A 51 -7.31 0.14 -14.72
N GLU A 52 -6.81 1.18 -14.06
CA GLU A 52 -6.49 2.47 -14.69
C GLU A 52 -5.49 2.32 -15.83
N ARG A 53 -4.38 1.60 -15.60
CA ARG A 53 -3.37 1.35 -16.63
C ARG A 53 -3.91 0.53 -17.81
N SER A 54 -4.81 -0.41 -17.55
CA SER A 54 -5.43 -1.23 -18.60
C SER A 54 -6.34 -0.38 -19.49
N LYS A 55 -7.15 0.53 -18.90
CA LYS A 55 -7.99 1.47 -19.65
C LYS A 55 -7.17 2.37 -20.55
N ILE A 56 -6.03 2.88 -20.06
CA ILE A 56 -5.11 3.71 -20.85
C ILE A 56 -4.58 2.90 -22.05
N ARG A 57 -4.14 1.67 -21.82
CA ARG A 57 -3.66 0.78 -22.90
C ARG A 57 -4.74 0.53 -23.94
N ASP A 58 -5.96 0.26 -23.52
CA ASP A 58 -7.04 -0.11 -24.42
C ASP A 58 -7.54 1.11 -25.23
N ALA A 59 -7.58 2.30 -24.61
CA ALA A 59 -7.82 3.56 -25.32
C ALA A 59 -6.74 3.86 -26.36
N ALA A 60 -5.46 3.65 -26.01
CA ALA A 60 -4.36 3.81 -26.96
C ALA A 60 -4.49 2.82 -28.13
N LYS A 61 -4.80 1.54 -27.85
CA LYS A 61 -5.00 0.52 -28.88
C LYS A 61 -6.14 0.87 -29.85
N ALA A 62 -7.24 1.42 -29.37
CA ALA A 62 -8.35 1.85 -30.22
C ALA A 62 -7.91 2.94 -31.21
N LEU A 63 -7.16 3.95 -30.73
CA LEU A 63 -6.60 5.02 -31.57
C LEU A 63 -5.63 4.48 -32.64
N PHE A 64 -4.81 3.48 -32.32
CA PHE A 64 -3.88 2.89 -33.27
C PHE A 64 -4.56 1.95 -34.27
N ALA A 65 -5.59 1.20 -33.86
CA ALA A 65 -6.35 0.33 -34.75
C ALA A 65 -7.16 1.13 -35.77
N GLU A 66 -7.75 2.26 -35.36
CA GLU A 66 -8.54 3.14 -36.24
C GLU A 66 -7.66 3.84 -37.30
N ASN A 67 -6.42 4.22 -36.95
CA ASN A 67 -5.50 4.86 -37.89
C ASN A 67 -4.84 3.90 -38.90
N ASN A 68 -4.91 2.59 -38.67
CA ASN A 68 -4.32 1.57 -39.53
C ASN A 68 -5.32 0.93 -40.51
N VAL A 69 -6.56 1.41 -40.52
CA VAL A 69 -7.58 1.11 -41.53
C VAL A 69 -7.67 2.34 -42.44
N LYS A 70 -6.69 2.50 -43.33
CA LYS A 70 -6.74 3.40 -44.49
C LYS A 70 -6.45 2.61 -45.75
#